data_AF-A0A067E902-F1
#
_entry.id   AF-A0A067E902-F1
#
_cell.length_a   1.000
_cell.length_b   1.000
_cell.length_c   1.000
_cell.angle_alpha   90.00
_cell.angle_beta   90.00
_cell.angle_gamma   90.00
#
_symmetry.space_group_name_H-M   'P 1'
#
loop_
_entity.id
_entity.type
_entity.pdbx_description
1 polymer ?
#
loop_
_entity_poly.entity_id
_entity_poly.type
_entity_poly.pdbx_seq_one_letter_code
_entity_poly.pdbx_strand_id
1 'polypeptide(L)'
;MEEDLLVSGEASGNNRNNDNNRRRRGPTALFRRRTDAITRGSPYQKAAALVDLAEDGIGLPEEILDRSSFESSAKFYFIFIKFDYIWSLNYFALIVLNFLEKPLWCAKTGVGTYSCYDREYYYLGQLPYLTGWESLVYEGITLVILIIHTFFPITYEGSPIFWKSTYTRLKVLCLLILVADFLVYGLYLSPIAFNFLPLRIAPYIRVVFFILNIRQLRDTLFVLAGMLGTYLNVLALGLLFLLFSSWLAYVIFEDTVQGNMVFTSFGTTLYQMFVLFTTSNNPDVWIPAYNFKSQLAKQVSEMDRMRRRTLGKAFNLIDNYNVGFLNKEQCIKLFEELNKY
;
A
#
# COMPACT_ATOMS: atom_id res chain seq x y z
N MET A 1 14.34 43.23 37.63
CA MET A 1 13.53 43.90 38.67
C MET A 1 12.49 42.88 39.05
N GLU A 2 12.93 41.81 39.72
CA GLU A 2 13.04 41.71 41.21
C GLU A 2 11.64 41.41 41.77
N GLU A 3 11.45 40.42 42.63
CA GLU A 3 12.20 40.21 43.87
C GLU A 3 12.49 38.72 44.17
N ASP A 4 13.79 38.43 44.26
CA ASP A 4 14.38 37.56 45.27
C ASP A 4 14.58 38.38 46.56
N LEU A 5 14.26 37.83 47.73
CA LEU A 5 14.69 38.24 49.10
C LEU A 5 14.05 37.19 50.05
N LEU A 6 14.66 36.55 51.04
CA LEU A 6 15.89 36.67 51.84
C LEU A 6 16.08 35.33 52.57
N VAL A 7 17.28 34.91 52.99
CA VAL A 7 17.89 35.25 54.28
C VAL A 7 19.41 35.34 54.17
N SER A 8 19.94 36.40 54.79
CA SER A 8 21.33 36.86 54.82
C SER A 8 22.00 36.57 56.17
N GLY A 9 23.34 36.64 56.20
CA GLY A 9 24.20 36.80 57.39
C GLY A 9 24.84 35.49 57.87
N GLU A 10 26.14 35.37 58.15
CA GLU A 10 27.20 36.36 58.38
C GLU A 10 28.58 35.75 58.06
N ALA A 11 29.53 36.60 57.68
CA ALA A 11 30.95 36.30 57.66
C ALA A 11 31.62 36.97 58.87
N SER A 12 32.38 36.21 59.64
CA SER A 12 33.51 36.73 60.41
C SER A 12 34.49 35.63 60.84
N GLY A 13 35.78 35.88 60.62
CA GLY A 13 36.81 35.61 61.63
C GLY A 13 37.37 34.20 61.82
N ASN A 14 38.31 33.81 60.94
CA ASN A 14 39.64 33.28 61.25
C ASN A 14 39.88 32.12 62.26
N ASN A 15 40.79 31.24 61.82
CA ASN A 15 41.75 30.43 62.58
C ASN A 15 41.42 28.95 62.94
N ARG A 16 42.18 28.09 62.25
CA ARG A 16 42.93 26.92 62.76
C ARG A 16 42.20 25.63 63.17
N ASN A 17 42.79 24.58 62.59
CA ASN A 17 42.94 23.21 63.06
C ASN A 17 41.88 22.19 62.63
N ASN A 18 42.37 21.30 61.77
CA ASN A 18 42.36 19.85 61.96
C ASN A 18 41.00 19.28 62.41
N ASP A 19 40.27 18.68 61.48
CA ASP A 19 39.84 17.31 61.71
C ASP A 19 39.45 16.57 60.42
N ASN A 20 40.33 15.61 60.12
CA ASN A 20 40.08 14.33 59.50
C ASN A 20 38.61 13.89 59.45
N ASN A 21 37.95 14.11 58.31
CA ASN A 21 37.02 13.11 57.76
C ASN A 21 36.80 13.33 56.26
N ARG A 22 37.84 12.97 55.49
CA ARG A 22 37.68 12.63 54.07
C ARG A 22 36.77 11.41 53.99
N ARG A 23 35.45 11.64 53.93
CA ARG A 23 34.53 10.69 53.29
C ARG A 23 35.03 10.51 51.86
N ARG A 24 35.72 9.40 51.62
CA ARG A 24 36.03 8.86 50.30
C ARG A 24 34.70 8.65 49.56
N ARG A 25 34.17 9.70 48.93
CA ARG A 25 33.39 9.54 47.70
C ARG A 25 34.40 9.07 46.66
N GLY A 26 34.58 7.75 46.60
CA GLY A 26 35.26 7.13 45.47
C GLY A 26 34.57 7.59 44.19
N PRO A 27 35.31 7.83 43.10
CA PRO A 27 34.71 8.21 41.84
C PRO A 27 33.74 7.10 41.45
N THR A 28 32.45 7.43 41.39
CA THR A 28 31.45 6.60 40.71
C THR A 28 32.00 6.34 39.32
N ALA A 29 32.51 5.13 39.11
CA ALA A 29 32.85 4.63 37.80
C ALA A 29 31.57 4.72 36.98
N LEU A 30 31.47 5.81 36.23
CA LEU A 30 30.39 6.17 35.36
C LEU A 30 30.45 5.12 34.25
N PHE A 31 29.70 4.03 34.40
CA PHE A 31 29.58 3.02 33.35
C PHE A 31 29.14 3.77 32.09
N ARG A 32 30.05 3.85 31.12
CA ARG A 32 29.93 4.69 29.92
C ARG A 32 28.80 4.23 28.97
N ARG A 33 28.08 3.15 29.32
CA ARG A 33 26.96 2.60 28.56
C ARG A 33 25.83 2.16 29.51
N ARG A 34 24.62 2.68 29.25
CA ARG A 34 23.34 2.35 29.91
C ARG A 34 23.09 0.83 30.02
N THR A 35 23.51 0.08 29.00
CA THR A 35 23.44 -1.39 28.94
C THR A 35 24.26 -2.08 30.03
N ASP A 36 25.39 -1.51 30.42
CA ASP A 36 26.29 -2.09 31.42
C ASP A 36 25.74 -1.86 32.84
N ALA A 37 25.02 -0.75 33.06
CA ALA A 37 24.31 -0.48 34.30
C ALA A 37 23.15 -1.46 34.53
N ILE A 38 22.39 -1.81 33.48
CA ILE A 38 21.29 -2.79 33.56
C ILE A 38 21.83 -4.21 33.81
N THR A 39 22.94 -4.55 33.16
CA THR A 39 23.46 -5.93 33.14
C THR A 39 24.46 -6.25 34.24
N ARG A 40 25.06 -5.26 34.91
CA ARG A 40 26.07 -5.49 35.98
C ARG A 40 26.00 -4.47 37.12
N GLY A 41 25.15 -3.46 37.03
CA GLY A 41 25.08 -2.37 38.02
C GLY A 41 24.43 -2.77 39.34
N SER A 42 24.53 -1.86 40.32
CA SER A 42 23.82 -1.98 41.61
C SER A 42 22.29 -1.93 41.41
N PRO A 43 21.46 -2.42 42.36
CA PRO A 43 20.00 -2.40 42.21
C PRO A 43 19.44 -1.00 41.91
N TYR A 44 20.01 0.04 42.54
CA TYR A 44 19.62 1.43 42.27
C TYR A 44 20.03 1.92 40.88
N GLN A 45 21.19 1.48 40.37
CA GLN A 45 21.64 1.80 39.01
C GLN A 45 20.79 1.09 37.95
N LYS A 46 20.39 -0.17 38.21
CA LYS A 46 19.47 -0.93 37.36
C LYS A 46 18.12 -0.23 37.29
N ALA A 47 17.55 0.16 38.44
CA ALA A 47 16.30 0.90 38.50
C ALA A 47 16.38 2.24 37.75
N ALA A 48 17.45 3.02 37.97
CA ALA A 48 17.66 4.27 37.25
C ALA A 48 17.73 4.07 35.74
N ALA A 49 18.46 3.05 35.27
CA ALA A 49 18.57 2.75 33.84
C ALA A 49 17.27 2.22 33.21
N LEU A 50 16.40 1.56 33.98
CA LEU A 50 15.07 1.14 33.51
C LEU A 50 14.10 2.33 33.39
N VAL A 51 14.13 3.27 34.34
CA VAL A 51 13.33 4.50 34.29
C VAL A 51 13.73 5.36 33.09
N ASP A 52 15.04 5.56 32.93
CA ASP A 52 15.64 6.27 31.81
C ASP A 52 15.21 5.60 30.47
N LEU A 53 15.25 4.26 30.38
CA LEU A 53 14.80 3.52 29.20
C LEU A 53 13.30 3.68 28.90
N ALA A 54 12.47 3.77 29.93
CA ALA A 54 11.04 4.00 29.80
C ALA A 54 10.73 5.42 29.31
N GLU A 55 11.52 6.43 29.74
CA GLU A 55 11.40 7.82 29.28
C GLU A 55 11.65 7.94 27.76
N ASP A 56 12.61 7.18 27.22
CA ASP A 56 12.90 7.13 25.78
C ASP A 56 11.85 6.35 24.95
N GLY A 57 10.86 5.72 25.59
CA GLY A 57 9.85 4.89 24.92
C GLY A 57 10.40 3.58 24.31
N ILE A 58 11.65 3.21 24.62
CA ILE A 58 12.28 1.98 24.14
C ILE A 58 11.89 0.84 25.10
N GLY A 59 10.72 0.24 24.89
CA GLY A 59 10.26 -0.85 25.74
C GLY A 59 11.17 -2.09 25.66
N LEU A 60 11.52 -2.64 26.82
CA LEU A 60 11.92 -4.05 26.93
C LEU A 60 10.66 -4.91 26.78
N PRO A 61 10.76 -6.10 26.14
CA PRO A 61 9.67 -7.06 26.14
C PRO A 61 9.28 -7.42 27.59
N GLU A 62 7.97 -7.41 27.88
CA GLU A 62 7.43 -7.71 29.21
C GLU A 62 7.89 -9.10 29.69
N GLU A 63 8.01 -10.05 28.77
CA GLU A 63 8.41 -11.43 29.04
C GLU A 63 9.84 -11.57 29.58
N ILE A 64 10.70 -10.57 29.35
CA ILE A 64 12.07 -10.53 29.86
C ILE A 64 12.09 -10.02 31.31
N LEU A 65 11.21 -9.07 31.64
CA LEU A 65 11.15 -8.42 32.96
C LEU A 65 10.73 -9.39 34.07
N ASP A 66 9.83 -10.32 33.77
CA ASP A 66 9.28 -11.27 34.74
C ASP A 66 10.20 -12.47 35.06
N ARG A 67 11.34 -12.60 34.37
CA ARG A 67 12.24 -13.74 34.56
C ARG A 67 13.20 -13.55 35.73
N SER A 68 13.42 -14.64 36.48
CA SER A 68 14.44 -14.73 37.53
C SER A 68 15.87 -14.50 37.03
N SER A 69 16.15 -14.78 35.75
CA SER A 69 17.45 -14.54 35.10
C SER A 69 17.45 -13.31 34.18
N PHE A 70 16.78 -12.23 34.59
CA PHE A 70 16.71 -10.95 33.85
C PHE A 70 18.07 -10.48 33.32
N GLU A 71 19.12 -10.58 34.14
CA GLU A 71 20.45 -10.07 33.80
C GLU A 71 21.07 -10.73 32.56
N SER A 72 20.92 -12.05 32.43
CA SER A 72 21.45 -12.81 31.29
C SER A 72 20.60 -12.59 30.04
N SER A 73 19.27 -12.59 30.17
CA SER A 73 18.35 -12.33 29.05
C SER A 73 18.51 -10.91 28.51
N ALA A 74 18.68 -9.91 29.38
CA ALA A 74 18.93 -8.53 28.98
C ALA A 74 20.27 -8.38 28.22
N LYS A 75 21.33 -9.09 28.63
CA LYS A 75 22.62 -9.12 27.89
C LYS A 75 22.41 -9.60 26.44
N PHE A 76 21.70 -10.70 26.24
CA PHE A 76 21.43 -11.23 24.90
C PHE A 76 20.52 -10.31 24.08
N TYR A 77 19.51 -9.70 24.69
CA TYR A 77 18.66 -8.71 24.04
C TYR A 77 19.44 -7.47 23.57
N PHE A 78 20.34 -6.92 24.39
CA PHE A 78 21.18 -5.79 23.97
C PHE A 78 22.19 -6.18 22.89
N ILE A 79 22.70 -7.42 22.90
CA ILE A 79 23.52 -7.94 21.80
C ILE A 79 22.70 -7.98 20.50
N PHE A 80 21.45 -8.44 20.56
CA PHE A 80 20.55 -8.48 19.41
C PHE A 80 20.29 -7.09 18.81
N ILE A 81 19.95 -6.10 19.65
CA ILE A 81 19.74 -4.71 19.22
C ILE A 81 21.02 -4.12 18.61
N LYS A 82 22.20 -4.43 19.15
CA LYS A 82 23.45 -3.92 18.59
C LYS A 82 23.66 -4.36 17.12
N PHE A 83 23.10 -5.50 16.74
CA PHE A 83 23.12 -6.03 15.38
C PHE A 83 21.94 -5.57 14.51
N ASP A 84 21.10 -4.64 14.98
CA ASP A 84 19.92 -4.15 14.26
C ASP A 84 20.21 -3.61 12.85
N TYR A 85 21.37 -2.96 12.66
CA TYR A 85 21.82 -2.54 11.34
C TYR A 85 22.04 -3.71 10.36
N ILE A 86 22.59 -4.84 10.84
CA ILE A 86 22.82 -6.03 10.00
C ILE A 86 21.47 -6.65 9.62
N TRP A 87 20.55 -6.74 10.58
CA TRP A 87 19.22 -7.28 10.36
C TRP A 87 18.43 -6.43 9.36
N SER A 88 18.43 -5.11 9.56
CA SER A 88 17.78 -4.15 8.67
C SER A 88 18.36 -4.18 7.26
N LEU A 89 19.69 -4.28 7.13
CA LEU A 89 20.34 -4.40 5.83
C LEU A 89 19.97 -5.72 5.13
N ASN A 90 19.86 -6.82 5.88
CA ASN A 90 19.45 -8.11 5.33
C ASN A 90 18.00 -8.07 4.80
N TYR A 91 17.10 -7.41 5.52
CA TYR A 91 15.73 -7.18 5.06
C TYR A 91 15.66 -6.37 3.77
N PHE A 92 16.45 -5.29 3.69
CA PHE A 92 16.55 -4.50 2.49
C PHE A 92 17.14 -5.34 1.33
N ALA A 93 18.19 -6.11 1.59
CA ALA A 93 18.80 -7.00 0.61
C ALA A 93 17.79 -8.05 0.08
N LEU A 94 16.95 -8.63 0.93
CA LEU A 94 15.89 -9.57 0.52
C LEU A 94 14.89 -8.95 -0.47
N ILE A 95 14.54 -7.67 -0.25
CA ILE A 95 13.62 -6.95 -1.15
C ILE A 95 14.31 -6.57 -2.45
N VAL A 96 15.53 -6.03 -2.39
CA VAL A 96 16.32 -5.68 -3.58
C VAL A 96 16.57 -6.90 -4.46
N LEU A 97 16.83 -8.06 -3.85
CA LEU A 97 17.05 -9.31 -4.56
C LEU A 97 15.81 -9.75 -5.38
N ASN A 98 14.59 -9.37 -4.98
CA ASN A 98 13.38 -9.59 -5.78
C ASN A 98 13.41 -8.83 -7.12
N PHE A 99 13.98 -7.61 -7.15
CA PHE A 99 14.08 -6.80 -8.37
C PHE A 99 15.23 -7.24 -9.28
N LEU A 100 16.30 -7.77 -8.70
CA LEU A 100 17.49 -8.19 -9.44
C LEU A 100 17.42 -9.66 -9.88
N GLU A 101 16.47 -10.44 -9.35
CA GLU A 101 16.22 -11.80 -9.80
C GLU A 101 15.59 -11.84 -11.19
N LYS A 102 16.11 -12.74 -12.02
CA LYS A 102 15.55 -13.00 -13.35
C LYS A 102 14.14 -13.59 -13.22
N PRO A 103 13.11 -13.01 -13.87
CA PRO A 103 11.77 -13.56 -13.79
C PRO A 103 11.67 -14.92 -14.51
N LEU A 104 10.87 -15.83 -13.96
CA LEU A 104 10.72 -17.21 -14.46
C LEU A 104 10.25 -17.30 -15.90
N TRP A 105 9.35 -16.40 -16.32
CA TRP A 105 8.84 -16.38 -17.69
C TRP A 105 9.95 -16.09 -18.70
N CYS A 106 10.94 -15.28 -18.33
CA CYS A 106 12.09 -14.98 -19.16
C CYS A 106 13.14 -16.12 -19.11
N ALA A 107 13.20 -16.88 -18.01
CA ALA A 107 14.05 -18.08 -17.95
C ALA A 107 13.54 -19.22 -18.86
N LYS A 108 12.22 -19.37 -19.02
CA LYS A 108 11.59 -20.42 -19.85
C LYS A 108 11.83 -20.25 -21.36
N THR A 109 11.84 -19.02 -21.86
CA THR A 109 12.06 -18.72 -23.29
C THR A 109 13.53 -18.78 -23.71
N GLY A 110 14.47 -18.87 -22.76
CA GLY A 110 15.91 -18.95 -23.03
C GLY A 110 16.40 -20.25 -23.69
N VAL A 111 15.53 -21.25 -23.86
CA VAL A 111 15.86 -22.51 -24.56
C VAL A 111 15.69 -22.38 -26.08
N GLY A 112 15.23 -21.24 -26.60
CA GLY A 112 15.24 -20.99 -28.04
C GLY A 112 14.98 -19.53 -28.39
N THR A 113 16.01 -18.87 -28.91
CA THR A 113 16.04 -17.61 -29.69
C THR A 113 16.41 -16.29 -28.99
N TYR A 114 15.85 -15.90 -27.85
CA TYR A 114 16.13 -14.56 -27.27
C TYR A 114 16.55 -14.61 -25.80
N SER A 115 17.65 -13.90 -25.48
CA SER A 115 18.13 -13.75 -24.10
C SER A 115 17.32 -12.68 -23.36
N CYS A 116 17.28 -12.74 -22.03
CA CYS A 116 16.59 -11.73 -21.21
C CYS A 116 17.28 -10.36 -21.18
N TYR A 117 18.46 -10.29 -21.79
CA TYR A 117 19.20 -9.06 -22.02
C TYR A 117 18.85 -8.45 -23.38
N ASP A 118 18.08 -9.15 -24.22
CA ASP A 118 17.68 -8.67 -25.53
C ASP A 118 16.58 -7.61 -25.41
N ARG A 119 17.01 -6.36 -25.58
CA ARG A 119 16.19 -5.17 -25.44
C ARG A 119 15.12 -5.04 -26.52
N GLU A 120 15.36 -5.60 -27.71
CA GLU A 120 14.41 -5.46 -28.83
C GLU A 120 13.18 -6.33 -28.61
N TYR A 121 13.36 -7.44 -27.88
CA TYR A 121 12.29 -8.37 -27.58
C TYR A 121 11.62 -8.10 -26.22
N TYR A 122 12.40 -7.64 -25.23
CA TYR A 122 12.00 -7.63 -23.83
C TYR A 122 12.19 -6.26 -23.13
N TYR A 123 11.08 -5.61 -22.74
CA TYR A 123 11.06 -4.31 -22.05
C TYR A 123 11.26 -4.41 -20.52
N LEU A 124 12.34 -5.07 -20.06
CA LEU A 124 12.60 -5.31 -18.62
C LEU A 124 13.35 -4.17 -17.88
N GLY A 125 13.13 -2.90 -18.23
CA GLY A 125 13.54 -1.76 -17.39
C GLY A 125 15.06 -1.56 -17.15
N GLN A 126 15.95 -2.12 -17.97
CA GLN A 126 17.42 -1.96 -17.89
C GLN A 126 18.06 -2.39 -16.55
N LEU A 127 17.37 -3.18 -15.72
CA LEU A 127 17.94 -3.66 -14.46
C LEU A 127 19.01 -4.74 -14.71
N PRO A 128 20.13 -4.73 -13.97
CA PRO A 128 21.15 -5.77 -14.07
C PRO A 128 20.64 -7.05 -13.39
N TYR A 129 20.06 -7.96 -14.19
CA TYR A 129 19.60 -9.25 -13.68
C TYR A 129 20.78 -10.15 -13.29
N LEU A 130 20.67 -10.79 -12.13
CA LEU A 130 21.64 -11.79 -11.70
C LEU A 130 21.46 -13.09 -12.49
N THR A 131 22.57 -13.79 -12.71
CA THR A 131 22.52 -15.17 -13.20
C THR A 131 21.91 -16.10 -12.15
N GLY A 132 21.47 -17.28 -12.56
CA GLY A 132 20.83 -18.24 -11.65
C GLY A 132 21.72 -18.64 -10.46
N TRP A 133 23.01 -18.81 -10.71
CA TRP A 133 24.00 -19.14 -9.68
C TRP A 133 24.33 -17.96 -8.76
N GLU A 134 24.51 -16.76 -9.29
CA GLU A 134 24.74 -15.57 -8.46
C GLU A 134 23.53 -15.31 -7.55
N SER A 135 22.31 -15.39 -8.10
CA SER A 135 21.07 -15.27 -7.34
C SER A 135 21.01 -16.31 -6.21
N LEU A 136 21.37 -17.57 -6.47
CA LEU A 136 21.40 -18.63 -5.46
C LEU A 136 22.41 -18.32 -4.33
N VAL A 137 23.59 -17.78 -4.66
CA VAL A 137 24.60 -17.40 -3.65
C VAL A 137 24.08 -16.29 -2.73
N TYR A 138 23.54 -15.20 -3.29
CA TYR A 138 23.01 -14.10 -2.47
C TYR A 138 21.77 -14.53 -1.67
N GLU A 139 20.89 -15.35 -2.24
CA GLU A 139 19.77 -15.92 -1.52
C GLU A 139 20.25 -16.81 -0.36
N GLY A 140 21.25 -17.66 -0.58
CA GLY A 140 21.83 -18.49 0.48
C GLY A 140 22.42 -17.66 1.63
N ILE A 141 23.18 -16.61 1.31
CA ILE A 141 23.77 -15.70 2.32
C ILE A 141 22.67 -15.03 3.15
N THR A 142 21.68 -14.43 2.48
CA THR A 142 20.59 -13.72 3.14
C THR A 142 19.72 -14.67 3.99
N LEU A 143 19.51 -15.91 3.52
CA LEU A 143 18.79 -16.96 4.24
C LEU A 143 19.52 -17.37 5.53
N VAL A 144 20.84 -17.54 5.50
CA VAL A 144 21.62 -17.87 6.71
C VAL A 144 21.49 -16.76 7.77
N ILE A 145 21.64 -15.50 7.35
CA ILE A 145 21.45 -14.35 8.25
C ILE A 145 20.02 -14.33 8.80
N LEU A 146 19.03 -14.67 7.97
CA LEU A 146 17.61 -14.75 8.35
C LEU A 146 17.32 -15.86 9.36
N ILE A 147 17.93 -17.03 9.19
CA ILE A 147 17.84 -18.15 10.12
C ILE A 147 18.37 -17.71 11.49
N ILE A 148 19.56 -17.11 11.53
CA ILE A 148 20.15 -16.62 12.78
C ILE A 148 19.22 -15.59 13.41
N HIS A 149 18.76 -14.60 12.66
CA HIS A 149 17.84 -13.58 13.18
C HIS A 149 16.55 -14.17 13.76
N THR A 150 15.95 -15.16 13.08
CA THR A 150 14.65 -15.73 13.48
C THR A 150 14.75 -16.57 14.74
N PHE A 151 15.86 -17.29 14.92
CA PHE A 151 16.06 -18.15 16.09
C PHE A 151 16.81 -17.46 17.24
N PHE A 152 17.46 -16.31 17.02
CA PHE A 152 18.13 -15.55 18.08
C PHE A 152 17.20 -15.20 19.27
N PRO A 153 15.92 -14.82 19.07
CA PRO A 153 14.98 -14.54 20.16
C PRO A 153 14.79 -15.69 21.17
N ILE A 154 15.00 -16.94 20.74
CA ILE A 154 14.95 -18.10 21.64
C ILE A 154 15.95 -17.94 22.80
N THR A 155 17.08 -17.27 22.57
CA THR A 155 18.12 -17.10 23.60
C THR A 155 17.72 -16.18 24.74
N TYR A 156 16.91 -15.15 24.48
CA TYR A 156 16.51 -14.17 25.52
C TYR A 156 15.05 -14.33 25.99
N GLU A 157 14.11 -14.75 25.14
CA GLU A 157 12.70 -15.03 25.51
C GLU A 157 12.52 -16.44 26.11
N GLY A 158 13.27 -17.41 25.59
CA GLY A 158 13.16 -18.84 25.92
C GLY A 158 12.14 -19.61 25.09
N SER A 159 12.38 -20.91 24.93
CA SER A 159 11.63 -21.81 24.04
C SER A 159 10.09 -21.81 24.22
N PRO A 160 9.52 -22.00 25.42
CA PRO A 160 8.06 -22.15 25.54
C PRO A 160 7.28 -20.88 25.17
N ILE A 161 7.86 -19.70 25.45
CA ILE A 161 7.25 -18.40 25.15
C ILE A 161 7.34 -18.13 23.64
N PHE A 162 8.52 -18.38 23.06
CA PHE A 162 8.77 -18.24 21.63
C PHE A 162 7.76 -19.04 20.79
N TRP A 163 7.51 -20.31 21.12
CA TRP A 163 6.58 -21.17 20.39
C TRP A 163 5.10 -20.89 20.67
N LYS A 164 4.77 -20.17 21.75
CA LYS A 164 3.38 -19.80 22.07
C LYS A 164 2.88 -18.65 21.19
N SER A 165 3.76 -17.74 20.79
CA SER A 165 3.41 -16.57 19.96
C SER A 165 3.02 -16.98 18.53
N THR A 166 1.83 -16.60 18.09
CA THR A 166 1.32 -16.87 16.73
C THR A 166 2.19 -16.19 15.66
N TYR A 167 2.65 -14.98 15.95
CA TYR A 167 3.56 -14.21 15.09
C TYR A 167 4.88 -14.95 14.84
N THR A 168 5.48 -15.46 15.90
CA THR A 168 6.75 -16.19 15.83
C THR A 168 6.58 -17.50 15.08
N ARG A 169 5.47 -18.21 15.30
CA ARG A 169 5.12 -19.40 14.51
C ARG A 169 4.97 -19.10 13.02
N LEU A 170 4.32 -17.97 12.67
CA LEU A 170 4.17 -17.54 11.28
C LEU A 170 5.53 -17.21 10.64
N LYS A 171 6.43 -16.53 11.36
CA LYS A 171 7.81 -16.28 10.90
C LYS A 171 8.56 -17.57 10.60
N VAL A 172 8.51 -18.55 11.52
CA VAL A 172 9.18 -19.84 11.34
C VAL A 172 8.58 -20.61 10.16
N LEU A 173 7.26 -20.55 9.97
CA LEU A 173 6.59 -21.15 8.81
C LEU A 173 7.06 -20.50 7.49
N CYS A 174 7.09 -19.16 7.41
CA CYS A 174 7.61 -18.45 6.24
C CYS A 174 9.08 -18.78 5.97
N LEU A 175 9.90 -18.90 7.02
CA LEU A 175 11.30 -19.29 6.91
C LEU A 175 11.44 -20.72 6.35
N LEU A 176 10.63 -21.67 6.82
CA LEU A 176 10.63 -23.05 6.31
C LEU A 176 10.27 -23.08 4.82
N ILE A 177 9.25 -22.32 4.41
CA ILE A 177 8.87 -22.20 2.99
C ILE A 177 10.02 -21.63 2.16
N LEU A 178 10.73 -20.61 2.65
CA LEU A 178 11.91 -20.05 1.96
C LEU A 178 13.06 -21.06 1.85
N VAL A 179 13.33 -21.84 2.91
CA VAL A 179 14.35 -22.90 2.86
C VAL A 179 13.96 -23.97 1.83
N ALA A 180 12.69 -24.37 1.80
CA ALA A 180 12.21 -25.35 0.82
C ALA A 180 12.31 -24.82 -0.62
N ASP A 181 11.92 -23.56 -0.88
CA ASP A 181 12.02 -22.92 -2.19
C ASP A 181 13.49 -22.81 -2.65
N PHE A 182 14.39 -22.42 -1.74
CA PHE A 182 15.84 -22.37 -2.00
C PHE A 182 16.40 -23.75 -2.39
N LEU A 183 16.03 -24.82 -1.66
CA LEU A 183 16.47 -26.18 -1.96
C LEU A 183 15.92 -26.65 -3.32
N VAL A 184 14.64 -26.40 -3.60
CA VAL A 184 14.01 -26.76 -4.89
C VAL A 184 14.66 -26.00 -6.04
N TYR A 185 14.96 -24.72 -5.87
CA TYR A 185 15.63 -23.89 -6.88
C TYR A 185 17.08 -24.34 -7.11
N GLY A 186 17.81 -24.69 -6.05
CA GLY A 186 19.15 -25.28 -6.16
C GLY A 186 19.15 -26.62 -6.90
N LEU A 187 18.15 -27.47 -6.66
CA LEU A 187 17.97 -28.73 -7.39
C LEU A 187 17.60 -28.51 -8.85
N TYR A 188 16.80 -27.50 -9.17
CA TYR A 188 16.46 -27.11 -10.55
C TYR A 188 17.68 -26.62 -11.34
N LEU A 189 18.59 -25.88 -10.70
CA LEU A 189 19.86 -25.48 -11.31
C LEU A 189 20.84 -26.65 -11.49
N SER A 190 20.69 -27.71 -10.69
CA SER A 190 21.50 -28.92 -10.82
C SER A 190 20.99 -29.81 -11.97
N PRO A 191 21.86 -30.38 -12.82
CA PRO A 191 21.46 -31.16 -14.00
C PRO A 191 20.81 -32.53 -13.70
N ILE A 192 20.50 -32.83 -12.43
CA ILE A 192 20.27 -34.21 -11.96
C ILE A 192 18.77 -34.52 -11.74
N ALA A 193 17.88 -33.53 -11.58
CA ALA A 193 16.56 -33.82 -11.01
C ALA A 193 15.33 -33.19 -11.70
N PHE A 194 15.31 -31.90 -12.06
CA PHE A 194 14.06 -31.26 -12.52
C PHE A 194 14.29 -30.25 -13.66
N ASN A 195 13.67 -30.51 -14.82
CA ASN A 195 13.73 -29.62 -15.99
C ASN A 195 12.64 -28.52 -15.98
N PHE A 196 11.77 -28.49 -14.97
CA PHE A 196 10.65 -27.54 -14.92
C PHE A 196 10.35 -27.06 -13.51
N LEU A 197 10.43 -25.74 -13.31
CA LEU A 197 9.93 -25.06 -12.12
C LEU A 197 8.68 -24.23 -12.51
N PRO A 198 7.47 -24.63 -12.07
CA PRO A 198 6.24 -23.93 -12.45
C PRO A 198 6.14 -22.54 -11.85
N LEU A 199 6.53 -22.39 -10.57
CA LEU A 199 6.33 -21.20 -9.75
C LEU A 199 7.46 -21.09 -8.72
N ARG A 200 8.02 -19.88 -8.54
CA ARG A 200 8.90 -19.54 -7.42
C ARG A 200 8.11 -18.71 -6.42
N ILE A 201 7.97 -19.21 -5.21
CA ILE A 201 7.14 -18.59 -4.16
C ILE A 201 7.98 -17.62 -3.32
N ALA A 202 9.31 -17.77 -3.33
CA ALA A 202 10.23 -16.95 -2.54
C ALA A 202 10.01 -15.42 -2.65
N PRO A 203 9.84 -14.81 -3.85
CA PRO A 203 9.57 -13.37 -3.98
C PRO A 203 8.44 -12.84 -3.08
N TYR A 204 7.32 -13.58 -3.03
CA TYR A 204 6.15 -13.17 -2.25
C TYR A 204 6.39 -13.34 -0.75
N ILE A 205 7.01 -14.45 -0.35
CA ILE A 205 7.29 -14.72 1.06
C ILE A 205 8.33 -13.74 1.61
N ARG A 206 9.30 -13.27 0.81
CA ARG A 206 10.25 -12.22 1.23
C ARG A 206 9.53 -10.92 1.61
N VAL A 207 8.54 -10.50 0.82
CA VAL A 207 7.72 -9.30 1.12
C VAL A 207 6.89 -9.50 2.39
N VAL A 208 6.25 -10.67 2.54
CA VAL A 208 5.51 -11.01 3.77
C VAL A 208 6.45 -11.00 4.97
N PHE A 209 7.64 -11.61 4.86
CA PHE A 209 8.63 -11.65 5.91
C PHE A 209 9.11 -10.25 6.31
N PHE A 210 9.33 -9.37 5.34
CA PHE A 210 9.67 -7.96 5.57
C PHE A 210 8.60 -7.24 6.40
N ILE A 211 7.32 -7.37 6.00
CA ILE A 211 6.18 -6.77 6.71
C ILE A 211 6.08 -7.29 8.15
N LEU A 212 6.31 -8.59 8.36
CA LEU A 212 6.27 -9.19 9.68
C LEU A 212 7.40 -8.67 10.60
N ASN A 213 8.59 -8.35 10.10
CA ASN A 213 9.69 -7.93 10.97
C ASN A 213 9.61 -6.47 11.42
N ILE A 214 9.02 -5.59 10.62
CA ILE A 214 8.89 -4.18 11.00
C ILE A 214 7.62 -3.99 11.83
N ARG A 215 7.78 -3.62 13.11
CA ARG A 215 6.67 -3.39 14.05
C ARG A 215 5.64 -2.40 13.50
N GLN A 216 6.09 -1.26 12.96
CA GLN A 216 5.20 -0.22 12.40
C GLN A 216 4.33 -0.75 11.24
N LEU A 217 4.88 -1.61 10.36
CA LEU A 217 4.13 -2.20 9.26
C LEU A 217 3.11 -3.23 9.77
N ARG A 218 3.51 -4.05 10.74
CA ARG A 218 2.60 -5.02 11.37
C ARG A 218 1.44 -4.32 12.06
N ASP A 219 1.70 -3.26 12.81
CA ASP A 219 0.67 -2.50 13.51
C ASP A 219 -0.30 -1.84 12.49
N THR A 220 0.23 -1.32 11.38
CA THR A 220 -0.57 -0.82 10.24
C THR A 220 -1.44 -1.92 9.62
N LEU A 221 -0.90 -3.13 9.44
CA LEU A 221 -1.64 -4.28 8.91
C LEU A 221 -2.77 -4.70 9.86
N PHE A 222 -2.54 -4.66 11.18
CA PHE A 222 -3.58 -4.92 12.17
C PHE A 222 -4.70 -3.87 12.12
N VAL A 223 -4.35 -2.59 11.97
CA VAL A 223 -5.35 -1.53 11.77
C VAL A 223 -6.17 -1.81 10.51
N LEU A 224 -5.51 -2.10 9.38
CA LEU A 224 -6.18 -2.44 8.11
C LEU A 224 -7.10 -3.65 8.24
N ALA A 225 -6.66 -4.71 8.94
CA ALA A 225 -7.46 -5.89 9.21
C ALA A 225 -8.69 -5.57 10.08
N GLY A 226 -8.56 -4.67 11.06
CA GLY A 226 -9.66 -4.22 11.91
C GLY A 226 -10.78 -3.49 11.13
N MET A 227 -10.41 -2.68 10.13
CA MET A 227 -11.35 -1.97 9.27
C MET A 227 -11.83 -2.80 8.05
N LEU A 228 -11.27 -4.00 7.82
CA LEU A 228 -11.62 -4.83 6.67
C LEU A 228 -13.09 -5.24 6.66
N GLY A 229 -13.67 -5.55 7.82
CA GLY A 229 -15.07 -5.97 7.92
C GLY A 229 -16.06 -4.89 7.48
N THR A 230 -15.89 -3.66 7.98
CA THR A 230 -16.73 -2.53 7.57
C THR A 230 -16.46 -2.12 6.12
N TYR A 231 -15.21 -2.17 5.67
CA TYR A 231 -14.83 -1.94 4.28
C TYR A 231 -15.54 -2.91 3.33
N LEU A 232 -15.59 -4.21 3.64
CA LEU A 232 -16.28 -5.21 2.82
C LEU A 232 -17.79 -4.96 2.73
N ASN A 233 -18.44 -4.46 3.79
CA ASN A 233 -19.86 -4.09 3.74
C ASN A 233 -20.11 -2.91 2.81
N VAL A 234 -19.28 -1.86 2.87
CA VAL A 234 -19.38 -0.70 1.97
C VAL A 234 -19.06 -1.11 0.54
N LEU A 235 -18.06 -1.97 0.34
CA LEU A 235 -17.71 -2.52 -0.96
C LEU A 235 -18.86 -3.34 -1.55
N ALA A 236 -19.55 -4.16 -0.75
CA ALA A 236 -20.72 -4.91 -1.20
C ALA A 236 -21.86 -3.99 -1.67
N LEU A 237 -22.11 -2.89 -0.94
CA LEU A 237 -23.07 -1.87 -1.37
C LEU A 237 -22.63 -1.16 -2.66
N GLY A 238 -21.33 -0.86 -2.79
CA GLY A 238 -20.75 -0.30 -4.01
C GLY A 238 -20.87 -1.23 -5.22
N LEU A 239 -20.63 -2.54 -5.03
CA LEU A 239 -20.83 -3.55 -6.07
C LEU A 239 -22.30 -3.70 -6.44
N LEU A 240 -23.22 -3.64 -5.48
CA LEU A 240 -24.65 -3.65 -5.75
C LEU A 240 -25.07 -2.43 -6.58
N PHE A 241 -24.56 -1.23 -6.24
CA PHE A 241 -24.77 -0.02 -7.01
C PHE A 241 -24.23 -0.16 -8.45
N LEU A 242 -23.03 -0.71 -8.62
CA LEU A 242 -22.44 -0.94 -9.94
C LEU A 242 -23.27 -1.94 -10.76
N LEU A 243 -23.71 -3.05 -10.18
CA LEU A 243 -24.57 -4.02 -10.87
C LEU A 243 -25.89 -3.39 -11.30
N PHE A 244 -26.55 -2.65 -10.41
CA PHE A 244 -27.82 -2.00 -10.71
C PHE A 244 -27.69 -0.90 -11.78
N SER A 245 -26.70 0.00 -11.64
CA SER A 245 -26.46 1.07 -12.61
C SER A 245 -26.03 0.54 -13.98
N SER A 246 -25.24 -0.54 -14.01
CA SER A 246 -24.85 -1.20 -15.26
C SER A 246 -26.02 -1.88 -15.95
N TRP A 247 -26.91 -2.52 -15.18
CA TRP A 247 -28.13 -3.11 -15.73
C TRP A 247 -29.04 -2.03 -16.31
N LEU A 248 -29.24 -0.93 -15.57
CA LEU A 248 -30.03 0.20 -16.03
C LEU A 248 -29.43 0.82 -17.31
N ALA A 249 -28.11 1.04 -17.34
CA ALA A 249 -27.42 1.57 -18.52
C ALA A 249 -27.56 0.64 -19.72
N TYR A 250 -27.42 -0.67 -19.51
CA TYR A 250 -27.60 -1.67 -20.57
C TYR A 250 -29.01 -1.61 -21.17
N VAL A 251 -30.05 -1.62 -20.34
CA VAL A 251 -31.45 -1.56 -20.79
C VAL A 251 -31.79 -0.23 -21.45
N ILE A 252 -31.29 0.90 -20.94
CA ILE A 252 -31.57 2.23 -21.54
C ILE A 252 -30.97 2.36 -22.94
N PHE A 253 -29.80 1.75 -23.17
CA PHE A 253 -29.04 1.96 -24.41
C PHE A 253 -29.09 0.76 -25.37
N GLU A 254 -29.79 -0.32 -25.06
CA GLU A 254 -29.86 -1.57 -25.85
C GLU A 254 -30.09 -1.32 -27.35
N ASP A 255 -31.09 -0.49 -27.69
CA ASP A 255 -31.45 -0.17 -29.08
C ASP A 255 -30.81 1.13 -29.63
N THR A 256 -29.71 1.59 -29.01
CA THR A 256 -29.04 2.84 -29.43
C THR A 256 -27.69 2.58 -30.10
N VAL A 257 -27.17 3.59 -30.82
CA VAL A 257 -25.81 3.55 -31.37
C VAL A 257 -24.76 3.31 -30.26
N GLN A 258 -25.00 3.86 -29.07
CA GLN A 258 -24.13 3.62 -27.91
C GLN A 258 -24.21 2.17 -27.39
N GLY A 259 -25.40 1.56 -27.42
CA GLY A 259 -25.61 0.14 -27.15
C GLY A 259 -24.74 -0.75 -28.03
N ASN A 260 -24.78 -0.49 -29.33
CA ASN A 260 -24.06 -1.29 -30.33
C ASN A 260 -22.53 -1.14 -30.28
N MET A 261 -22.01 0.01 -29.83
CA MET A 261 -20.56 0.26 -29.79
C MET A 261 -19.92 -0.01 -28.43
N VAL A 262 -20.60 0.33 -27.35
CA VAL A 262 -20.01 0.40 -26.00
C VAL A 262 -20.69 -0.58 -25.03
N PHE A 263 -22.01 -0.75 -25.12
CA PHE A 263 -22.81 -1.57 -24.20
C PHE A 263 -23.36 -2.84 -24.87
N THR A 264 -22.49 -3.57 -25.55
CA THR A 264 -22.85 -4.76 -26.35
C THR A 264 -23.36 -5.95 -25.53
N SER A 265 -22.98 -6.03 -24.26
CA SER A 265 -23.40 -7.07 -23.32
C SER A 265 -23.44 -6.49 -21.91
N PHE A 266 -24.12 -7.18 -20.99
CA PHE A 266 -24.11 -6.77 -19.58
C PHE A 266 -22.68 -6.73 -19.00
N GLY A 267 -21.82 -7.70 -19.34
CA GLY A 267 -20.44 -7.76 -18.83
C GLY A 267 -19.57 -6.61 -19.32
N THR A 268 -19.67 -6.26 -20.61
CA THR A 268 -18.96 -5.10 -21.17
C THR A 268 -19.49 -3.79 -20.59
N THR A 269 -20.79 -3.67 -20.39
CA THR A 269 -21.41 -2.50 -19.73
C THR A 269 -20.95 -2.35 -18.29
N LEU A 270 -20.90 -3.46 -17.52
CA LEU A 270 -20.40 -3.46 -16.15
C LEU A 270 -18.96 -2.98 -16.06
N TYR A 271 -18.09 -3.43 -16.96
CA TYR A 271 -16.71 -2.96 -17.03
C TYR A 271 -16.64 -1.46 -17.35
N GLN A 272 -17.38 -1.00 -18.36
CA GLN A 272 -17.38 0.42 -18.75
C GLN A 272 -17.94 1.33 -17.64
N MET A 273 -18.98 0.89 -16.93
CA MET A 273 -19.52 1.60 -15.76
C MET A 273 -18.59 1.55 -14.55
N PHE A 274 -17.85 0.46 -14.36
CA PHE A 274 -16.82 0.39 -13.32
C PHE A 274 -15.66 1.38 -13.58
N VAL A 275 -15.17 1.47 -14.81
CA VAL A 275 -14.14 2.45 -15.20
C VAL A 275 -14.69 3.88 -15.12
N LEU A 276 -15.98 4.09 -15.41
CA LEU A 276 -16.65 5.38 -15.24
C LEU A 276 -16.82 5.76 -13.76
N PHE A 277 -17.05 4.78 -12.89
CA PHE A 277 -17.09 4.99 -11.45
C PHE A 277 -15.75 5.48 -10.90
N THR A 278 -14.63 5.04 -11.49
CA THR A 278 -13.29 5.59 -11.21
C THR A 278 -12.93 6.81 -12.07
N THR A 279 -13.90 7.36 -12.80
CA THR A 279 -13.81 8.53 -13.70
C THR A 279 -12.71 8.46 -14.77
N SER A 280 -12.16 7.28 -15.02
CA SER A 280 -10.96 7.12 -15.85
C SER A 280 -11.25 7.17 -17.35
N ASN A 281 -12.48 6.85 -17.77
CA ASN A 281 -12.97 6.93 -19.16
C ASN A 281 -13.97 8.10 -19.37
N ASN A 282 -13.96 9.10 -18.48
CA ASN A 282 -14.73 10.33 -18.66
C ASN A 282 -13.90 11.36 -19.44
N PRO A 283 -14.41 11.94 -20.55
CA PRO A 283 -15.78 11.88 -21.08
C PRO A 283 -16.07 10.76 -22.08
N ASP A 284 -15.05 10.03 -22.53
CA ASP A 284 -15.08 9.16 -23.71
C ASP A 284 -16.27 8.17 -23.76
N VAL A 285 -16.65 7.59 -22.63
CA VAL A 285 -17.69 6.55 -22.57
C VAL A 285 -19.10 7.01 -22.93
N TRP A 286 -19.44 8.30 -22.75
CA TRP A 286 -20.80 8.83 -22.97
C TRP A 286 -20.88 9.85 -24.12
N ILE A 287 -19.76 10.16 -24.78
CA ILE A 287 -19.72 11.01 -25.98
C ILE A 287 -20.66 10.50 -27.10
N PRO A 288 -20.76 9.19 -27.42
CA PRO A 288 -21.62 8.72 -28.48
C PRO A 288 -23.10 9.11 -28.28
N ALA A 289 -23.68 8.89 -27.09
CA ALA A 289 -25.06 9.32 -26.81
C ALA A 289 -25.19 10.85 -26.78
N TYR A 290 -24.21 11.57 -26.23
CA TYR A 290 -24.25 13.02 -26.18
C TYR A 290 -24.30 13.64 -27.59
N ASN A 291 -23.43 13.14 -28.48
CA ASN A 291 -23.38 13.61 -29.87
C ASN A 291 -24.65 13.29 -30.64
N PHE A 292 -25.22 12.08 -30.47
CA PHE A 292 -26.49 11.72 -31.10
C PHE A 292 -27.63 12.68 -30.70
N LYS A 293 -27.76 12.96 -29.40
CA LYS A 293 -28.76 13.91 -28.89
C LYS A 293 -28.56 15.32 -29.48
N SER A 294 -27.30 15.76 -29.58
CA SER A 294 -26.97 17.08 -30.15
C SER A 294 -27.34 17.18 -31.65
N GLN A 295 -27.14 16.09 -32.41
CA GLN A 295 -27.47 16.04 -33.83
C GLN A 295 -29.00 16.02 -34.03
N LEU A 296 -29.72 15.23 -33.24
CA LEU A 296 -31.18 15.17 -33.28
C LEU A 296 -31.80 16.55 -32.97
N ALA A 297 -31.29 17.25 -31.95
CA ALA A 297 -31.75 18.59 -31.60
C ALA A 297 -31.54 19.61 -32.75
N LYS A 298 -30.41 19.52 -33.46
CA LYS A 298 -30.14 20.36 -34.64
C LYS A 298 -31.13 20.08 -35.78
N GLN A 299 -31.40 18.82 -36.09
CA GLN A 299 -32.35 18.45 -37.14
C GLN A 299 -33.77 18.95 -36.84
N VAL A 300 -34.24 18.80 -35.60
CA VAL A 300 -35.56 19.31 -35.18
C VAL A 300 -35.62 20.83 -35.31
N SER A 301 -34.57 21.54 -34.90
CA SER A 301 -34.49 23.00 -35.04
C SER A 301 -34.53 23.47 -36.51
N GLU A 302 -33.83 22.77 -37.40
CA GLU A 302 -33.86 23.07 -38.84
C GLU A 302 -35.22 22.81 -39.47
N MET A 303 -35.87 21.71 -39.09
CA MET A 303 -37.23 21.38 -39.53
C MET A 303 -38.25 22.43 -39.07
N ASP A 304 -38.19 22.88 -37.82
CA ASP A 304 -39.04 23.96 -37.32
C ASP A 304 -38.79 25.28 -38.02
N ARG A 305 -37.51 25.59 -38.34
CA ARG A 305 -37.15 26.78 -39.12
C ARG A 305 -37.74 26.72 -40.52
N MET A 306 -37.71 25.55 -41.17
CA MET A 306 -38.31 25.33 -42.48
C MET A 306 -39.83 25.48 -42.42
N ARG A 307 -40.49 24.84 -41.45
CA ARG A 307 -41.93 24.96 -41.22
C ARG A 307 -42.37 26.40 -41.02
N ARG A 308 -41.65 27.17 -40.18
CA ARG A 308 -41.92 28.60 -39.96
C ARG A 308 -41.72 29.42 -41.23
N ARG A 309 -40.71 29.13 -42.06
CA ARG A 309 -40.52 29.81 -43.35
C ARG A 309 -41.67 29.53 -44.31
N THR A 310 -42.13 28.30 -44.40
CA THR A 310 -43.27 27.94 -45.26
C THR A 310 -44.56 28.61 -44.79
N LEU A 311 -44.84 28.56 -43.48
CA LEU A 311 -46.00 29.24 -42.90
C LEU A 311 -45.90 30.76 -43.04
N GLY A 312 -44.73 31.35 -42.85
CA GLY A 312 -44.49 32.78 -43.07
C GLY A 312 -44.69 33.18 -44.53
N LYS A 313 -44.26 32.35 -45.49
CA LYS A 313 -44.57 32.57 -46.91
C LYS A 313 -46.06 32.47 -47.19
N ALA A 314 -46.75 31.46 -46.66
CA ALA A 314 -48.19 31.30 -46.81
C ALA A 314 -48.96 32.51 -46.22
N PHE A 315 -48.55 32.98 -45.05
CA PHE A 315 -49.11 34.18 -44.42
C PHE A 315 -48.92 35.42 -45.32
N ASN A 316 -47.70 35.66 -45.80
CA ASN A 316 -47.39 36.79 -46.66
C ASN A 316 -48.14 36.77 -48.00
N LEU A 317 -48.52 35.58 -48.51
CA LEU A 317 -49.34 35.46 -49.71
C LEU A 317 -50.80 35.87 -49.48
N ILE A 318 -51.30 35.79 -48.25
CA ILE A 318 -52.67 36.13 -47.89
C ILE A 318 -52.77 37.59 -47.42
N ASP A 319 -51.72 38.11 -46.78
CA ASP A 319 -51.61 39.50 -46.34
C ASP A 319 -51.37 40.47 -47.52
N ASN A 320 -52.45 40.72 -48.28
CA ASN A 320 -52.44 41.62 -49.43
C ASN A 320 -52.05 43.07 -49.09
N TYR A 321 -52.18 43.48 -47.82
CA TYR A 321 -51.93 44.85 -47.38
C TYR A 321 -50.56 45.03 -46.72
N ASN A 322 -49.81 43.92 -46.52
CA ASN A 322 -48.48 43.90 -45.90
C ASN A 322 -48.44 44.60 -44.54
N VAL A 323 -49.51 44.45 -43.76
CA VAL A 323 -49.70 45.08 -42.44
C VAL A 323 -49.24 44.19 -41.29
N GLY A 324 -48.90 42.92 -41.56
CA GLY A 324 -48.41 41.98 -40.57
C GLY A 324 -49.51 41.28 -39.75
N PHE A 325 -50.78 41.41 -40.15
CA PHE A 325 -51.93 40.70 -39.57
C PHE A 325 -52.99 40.41 -40.64
N LEU A 326 -53.82 39.39 -40.40
CA LEU A 326 -54.90 39.00 -41.32
C LEU A 326 -56.26 39.46 -40.79
N ASN A 327 -57.10 40.00 -41.68
CA ASN A 327 -58.45 40.39 -41.33
C ASN A 327 -59.38 39.18 -41.21
N LYS A 328 -60.49 39.34 -40.48
CA LYS A 328 -61.48 38.28 -40.22
C LYS A 328 -61.93 37.56 -41.50
N GLU A 329 -62.23 38.31 -42.56
CA GLU A 329 -62.70 37.76 -43.84
C GLU A 329 -61.61 36.94 -44.56
N GLN A 330 -60.34 37.37 -44.51
CA GLN A 330 -59.22 36.61 -45.08
C GLN A 330 -59.00 35.30 -44.33
N CYS A 331 -59.10 35.32 -43.00
CA CYS A 331 -59.02 34.11 -42.18
C CYS A 331 -60.17 33.15 -42.45
N ILE A 332 -61.42 33.64 -42.58
CA ILE A 332 -62.59 32.79 -42.87
C ILE A 332 -62.38 32.04 -44.21
N LYS A 333 -61.97 32.75 -45.27
CA LYS A 333 -61.68 32.12 -46.57
C LYS A 333 -60.56 31.09 -46.49
N LEU A 334 -59.49 31.38 -45.74
CA LEU A 334 -58.41 30.41 -45.53
C LEU A 334 -58.92 29.15 -44.81
N PHE A 335 -59.72 29.31 -43.75
CA PHE A 335 -60.28 28.18 -43.02
C PHE A 335 -61.28 27.37 -43.85
N GLU A 336 -62.10 28.02 -44.68
CA GLU A 336 -63.01 27.35 -45.61
C GLU A 336 -62.25 26.49 -46.63
N GLU A 337 -61.17 27.01 -47.22
CA GLU A 337 -60.34 26.23 -48.14
C GLU A 337 -59.54 25.13 -47.43
N LEU A 338 -59.05 25.39 -46.22
CA LEU A 338 -58.32 24.40 -45.43
C LEU A 338 -59.22 23.23 -45.05
N ASN A 339 -60.48 23.47 -44.69
CA ASN A 339 -61.46 22.43 -44.36
C ASN A 339 -61.89 21.54 -45.54
N LYS A 340 -61.47 21.84 -46.78
CA LYS A 340 -61.71 20.98 -47.94
C LYS A 340 -60.68 19.86 -48.09
N TYR A 341 -59.57 19.94 -47.38
CA TYR A 341 -58.51 18.93 -47.31
C TYR A 341 -58.48 18.30 -45.92
#